data_AF-A0A962Z3F2-F1
#
_entry.id   AF-A0A962Z3F2-F1
#
_cell.length_a   1.000
_cell.length_b   1.000
_cell.length_c   1.000
_cell.angle_alpha   90.00
_cell.angle_beta   90.00
_cell.angle_gamma   90.00
#
_symmetry.space_group_name_H-M   'P 1'
#
loop_
_entity.id
_entity.type
_entity.pdbx_description
1 polymer ?
#
loop_
_entity_poly.entity_id
_entity_poly.type
_entity_poly.pdbx_seq_one_letter_code
_entity_poly.pdbx_strand_id
1 'polypeptide(L)'
;RLNLSLMFAANFSGGNYPEALKGISATLRFFQMTPVLDHQNTPELDRRIDRLALEIENLDIQQLSNLWGILSTRYLPSVLYKVRMITIDADAVKSELHLINEPRPSING
;
A
#
# COMPACT_ATOMS: atom_id res chain seq x y z
N ARG A 1 -3.45 7.28 9.62
CA ARG A 1 -2.50 6.84 8.57
C ARG A 1 -2.19 5.37 8.80
N LEU A 2 -2.59 4.50 7.88
CA LEU A 2 -2.30 3.07 7.94
C LEU A 2 -1.03 2.79 7.12
N ASN A 3 -0.07 2.08 7.70
CA ASN A 3 1.09 1.54 6.99
C ASN A 3 0.95 0.02 6.96
N LEU A 4 0.92 -0.56 5.78
CA LEU A 4 0.81 -2.00 5.60
C LEU A 4 2.08 -2.53 4.91
N SER A 5 2.63 -3.62 5.43
CA SER A 5 3.74 -4.33 4.77
C SER A 5 3.19 -5.60 4.12
N LEU A 6 3.43 -5.75 2.82
CA LEU A 6 2.90 -6.83 1.99
C LEU A 6 4.07 -7.61 1.37
N MET A 7 4.20 -8.89 1.71
CA MET A 7 5.26 -9.74 1.15
C MET A 7 4.68 -10.67 0.08
N PHE A 8 5.25 -10.62 -1.12
CA PHE A 8 4.97 -11.59 -2.17
C PHE A 8 6.07 -12.63 -2.16
N ALA A 9 5.71 -13.91 -1.96
CA ALA A 9 6.65 -15.01 -1.96
C ALA A 9 6.22 -16.11 -2.93
N ALA A 10 7.18 -16.62 -3.69
CA ALA A 10 6.98 -17.63 -4.70
C ALA A 10 7.27 -19.02 -4.14
N ASN A 11 6.22 -19.75 -3.75
CA ASN A 11 6.32 -21.12 -3.25
C ASN A 11 6.08 -22.14 -4.37
N PHE A 12 7.16 -22.65 -4.97
CA PHE A 12 7.09 -23.65 -6.04
C PHE A 12 7.64 -24.99 -5.54
N SER A 13 6.82 -26.04 -5.63
CA SER A 13 7.21 -27.41 -5.30
C SER A 13 8.18 -27.99 -6.34
N GLY A 14 9.02 -28.94 -5.94
CA GLY A 14 9.89 -29.68 -6.87
C GLY A 14 11.14 -28.94 -7.35
N GLY A 15 11.55 -27.86 -6.66
CA GLY A 15 12.82 -27.17 -6.96
C GLY A 15 12.78 -26.26 -8.19
N ASN A 16 11.59 -25.90 -8.69
CA ASN A 16 11.44 -25.04 -9.87
C ASN A 16 11.68 -23.55 -9.55
N TYR A 17 12.89 -23.25 -9.10
CA TYR A 17 13.36 -21.91 -8.77
C TYR A 17 13.25 -20.92 -9.95
N PRO A 18 13.54 -21.30 -11.22
CA PRO A 18 13.34 -20.39 -12.35
C PRO A 18 11.89 -19.92 -12.49
N GLU A 19 10.92 -20.82 -12.27
CA GLU A 19 9.50 -20.45 -12.34
C GLU A 19 9.10 -19.53 -11.18
N ALA A 20 9.66 -19.77 -9.99
CA ALA A 20 9.50 -18.88 -8.84
C ALA A 20 9.97 -17.45 -9.15
N LEU A 21 11.12 -17.31 -9.80
CA LEU A 21 11.64 -16.01 -10.21
C LEU A 21 10.78 -15.33 -11.29
N LYS A 22 10.17 -16.09 -12.21
CA LYS A 22 9.22 -15.51 -13.18
C LYS A 22 8.03 -14.88 -12.47
N GLY A 23 7.47 -15.55 -11.47
CA GLY A 23 6.37 -15.02 -10.65
C GLY A 23 6.75 -13.70 -9.97
N ILE A 24 7.90 -13.68 -9.27
CA ILE A 24 8.39 -12.45 -8.62
C ILE A 24 8.68 -11.35 -9.64
N SER A 25 9.29 -11.68 -10.79
CA SER A 25 9.56 -10.70 -11.85
C SER A 25 8.27 -10.12 -12.42
N ALA A 26 7.22 -10.93 -12.61
CA ALA A 26 5.92 -10.45 -13.07
C ALA A 26 5.28 -9.49 -12.06
N THR A 27 5.29 -9.85 -10.76
CA THR A 27 4.82 -8.98 -9.68
C THR A 27 5.57 -7.64 -9.66
N LEU A 28 6.90 -7.69 -9.74
CA LEU A 28 7.75 -6.51 -9.76
C LEU A 28 7.42 -5.60 -10.96
N ARG A 29 7.32 -6.19 -12.17
CA ARG A 29 6.96 -5.45 -13.39
C ARG A 29 5.59 -4.81 -13.29
N PHE A 30 4.60 -5.53 -12.76
CA PHE A 30 3.25 -5.01 -12.58
C PHE A 30 3.25 -3.76 -11.69
N PHE A 31 3.83 -3.84 -10.49
CA PHE A 31 3.84 -2.69 -9.58
C PHE A 31 4.83 -1.59 -9.98
N GLN A 32 5.82 -1.88 -10.82
CA GLN A 32 6.63 -0.83 -11.46
C GLN A 32 5.84 -0.05 -12.50
N MET A 33 4.97 -0.70 -13.28
CA MET A 33 4.10 -0.04 -14.26
C MET A 33 2.89 0.64 -13.61
N THR A 34 2.41 0.10 -12.49
CA THR A 34 1.24 0.60 -11.76
C THR A 34 1.58 0.70 -10.26
N PRO A 35 2.41 1.67 -9.86
CA PRO A 35 2.85 1.83 -8.47
C PRO A 35 1.76 2.40 -7.55
N VAL A 36 0.71 2.98 -8.14
CA VAL A 36 -0.44 3.53 -7.41
C VAL A 36 -1.70 2.88 -7.94
N LEU A 37 -2.45 2.24 -7.04
CA LEU A 37 -3.79 1.74 -7.31
C LEU A 37 -4.81 2.82 -6.94
N ASP A 38 -5.72 3.10 -7.86
CA ASP A 38 -6.81 4.06 -7.70
C ASP A 38 -8.07 3.54 -8.41
N HIS A 39 -9.16 4.30 -8.37
CA HIS A 39 -10.41 3.88 -9.02
C HIS A 39 -10.35 3.86 -10.56
N GLN A 40 -9.30 4.41 -11.20
CA GLN A 40 -9.15 4.35 -12.67
C GLN A 40 -8.60 3.01 -13.12
N ASN A 41 -7.56 2.51 -12.42
CA ASN A 41 -6.92 1.23 -12.77
C ASN A 41 -7.43 0.04 -11.95
N THR A 42 -8.08 0.31 -10.81
CA THR A 42 -8.66 -0.68 -9.91
C THR A 42 -10.09 -0.24 -9.55
N PRO A 43 -11.07 -0.37 -10.46
CA PRO A 43 -12.44 0.12 -10.23
C PRO A 43 -13.15 -0.54 -9.05
N GLU A 44 -12.71 -1.74 -8.65
CA GLU A 44 -13.22 -2.49 -7.51
C GLU A 44 -12.62 -2.04 -6.16
N LEU A 45 -11.69 -1.07 -6.17
CA LEU A 45 -11.14 -0.49 -4.94
C LEU A 45 -12.27 0.13 -4.11
N ASP A 46 -12.26 -0.11 -2.79
CA ASP A 46 -13.27 0.42 -1.87
C ASP A 46 -13.34 1.96 -1.99
N ARG A 47 -14.54 2.51 -2.16
CA ARG A 47 -14.79 3.95 -2.38
C ARG A 47 -14.25 4.86 -1.28
N ARG A 48 -13.93 4.32 -0.10
CA ARG A 48 -13.33 5.07 1.02
C ARG A 48 -11.82 5.28 0.84
N ILE A 49 -11.19 4.50 -0.04
CA ILE A 49 -9.77 4.53 -0.33
C ILE A 49 -9.57 5.32 -1.63
N ASP A 50 -8.95 6.50 -1.54
CA ASP A 50 -8.62 7.30 -2.71
C ASP A 50 -7.51 6.60 -3.52
N ARG A 51 -6.41 6.27 -2.85
CA ARG A 51 -5.20 5.72 -3.47
C ARG A 51 -4.45 4.77 -2.54
N LEU A 52 -3.88 3.72 -3.13
CA LEU A 52 -2.86 2.86 -2.50
C LEU A 52 -1.55 2.98 -3.27
N ALA A 53 -0.52 3.55 -2.64
CA ALA A 53 0.81 3.61 -3.22
C ALA A 53 1.66 2.44 -2.69
N LEU A 54 2.29 1.69 -3.59
CA LEU A 54 3.16 0.57 -3.29
C LEU A 54 4.61 0.95 -3.57
N GLU A 55 5.47 0.82 -2.55
CA GLU A 55 6.89 1.09 -2.62
C GLU A 55 7.67 -0.18 -2.23
N ILE A 56 8.72 -0.54 -2.97
CA ILE A 56 9.56 -1.67 -2.59
C ILE A 56 10.29 -1.34 -1.29
N GLU A 57 10.22 -2.25 -0.33
CA GLU A 57 10.94 -2.17 0.93
C GLU A 57 12.11 -3.14 0.90
N ASN A 58 13.33 -2.60 0.95
CA ASN A 58 14.55 -3.41 0.97
C ASN A 58 14.85 -3.85 2.40
N LEU A 59 14.97 -5.15 2.61
CA LEU A 59 15.41 -5.74 3.87
C LEU A 59 16.90 -6.07 3.81
N ASP A 60 17.59 -5.88 4.92
CA ASP A 60 18.92 -6.48 5.09
C ASP A 60 18.82 -8.00 5.33
N ILE A 61 19.96 -8.70 5.28
CA ILE A 61 20.01 -10.16 5.45
C ILE A 61 19.48 -10.60 6.83
N GLN A 62 19.72 -9.80 7.87
CA GLN A 62 19.31 -10.14 9.23
C GLN A 62 17.79 -10.01 9.38
N GLN A 63 17.21 -8.93 8.86
CA GLN A 63 15.77 -8.69 8.82
C GLN A 63 15.06 -9.75 7.99
N LEU A 64 15.61 -10.09 6.82
CA LEU A 64 15.08 -11.12 5.94
C LEU A 64 15.09 -12.50 6.62
N SER A 65 16.18 -12.84 7.29
CA SER A 65 16.32 -14.09 8.05
C SER A 65 15.31 -14.16 9.21
N ASN A 66 15.17 -13.07 9.98
CA ASN A 66 14.23 -12.98 11.09
C ASN A 66 12.78 -13.11 10.60
N LEU A 67 12.42 -12.40 9.53
CA LEU A 67 11.08 -12.43 8.94
C LEU A 67 10.73 -13.83 8.45
N TRP A 68 11.65 -14.46 7.70
CA TRP A 68 11.42 -15.82 7.23
C TRP A 68 11.40 -16.82 8.37
N GLY A 69 12.21 -16.67 9.42
CA GLY A 69 12.16 -17.53 10.60
C GLY A 69 10.80 -17.54 11.31
N ILE A 70 10.02 -16.46 11.21
CA ILE A 70 8.64 -16.38 11.73
C ILE A 70 7.65 -17.02 10.74
N LEU A 71 7.83 -16.80 9.44
CA LEU A 71 6.85 -17.15 8.41
C LEU A 71 6.99 -18.58 7.85
N SER A 72 8.19 -19.16 7.86
CA SER A 72 8.50 -20.46 7.26
C SER A 72 9.81 -21.05 7.80
N THR A 73 9.98 -22.37 7.69
CA THR A 73 11.26 -23.01 7.99
C THR A 73 12.28 -22.89 6.85
N ARG A 74 11.85 -22.42 5.67
CA ARG A 74 12.68 -22.30 4.46
C ARG A 74 12.47 -20.95 3.80
N TYR A 75 13.58 -20.34 3.39
CA TYR A 75 13.60 -19.14 2.55
C TYR A 75 12.97 -19.41 1.18
N LEU A 76 12.07 -18.52 0.75
CA LEU A 76 11.51 -18.49 -0.59
C LEU A 76 11.92 -17.19 -1.31
N PRO A 77 12.04 -17.19 -2.65
CA PRO A 77 12.16 -15.95 -3.41
C PRO A 77 10.99 -15.03 -3.08
N SER A 78 11.29 -13.81 -2.64
CA SER A 78 10.27 -12.85 -2.21
C SER A 78 10.66 -11.41 -2.44
N VAL A 79 9.64 -10.54 -2.51
CA VAL A 79 9.77 -9.09 -2.50
C VAL A 79 8.80 -8.51 -1.48
N LEU A 80 9.29 -7.55 -0.69
CA LEU A 80 8.49 -6.83 0.30
C LEU A 80 8.08 -5.47 -0.26
N TYR A 81 6.81 -5.12 -0.08
CA TYR A 81 6.28 -3.82 -0.41
C TYR A 81 5.72 -3.15 0.83
N LYS A 82 5.98 -1.85 0.95
CA LYS A 82 5.27 -0.95 1.83
C LYS A 82 4.11 -0.32 1.08
N VAL A 83 2.92 -0.45 1.64
CA VAL A 83 1.69 0.11 1.10
C VAL A 83 1.26 1.31 1.94
N ARG A 84 1.08 2.44 1.27
CA ARG A 84 0.59 3.70 1.84
C ARG A 84 -0.83 3.96 1.35
N MET A 85 -1.76 4.08 2.29
CA MET A 85 -3.16 4.35 2.00
C MET A 85 -3.48 5.84 2.16
N ILE A 86 -4.14 6.40 1.16
CA ILE A 86 -4.78 7.72 1.19
C ILE A 86 -6.29 7.49 1.18
N THR A 87 -6.98 8.06 2.17
CA THR A 87 -8.43 7.92 2.36
C THR A 87 -9.12 9.25 2.11
N ILE A 88 -10.37 9.20 1.66
CA ILE A 88 -11.22 10.39 1.55
C ILE A 88 -11.81 10.66 2.93
N ASP A 89 -11.45 11.78 3.55
CA ASP A 89 -12.06 12.23 4.80
C ASP A 89 -13.30 13.07 4.48
N ALA A 90 -14.46 12.41 4.43
CA ALA A 90 -15.74 13.07 4.13
C ALA A 90 -16.16 14.05 5.25
N ASP A 91 -15.65 13.89 6.47
CA ASP A 91 -16.02 14.74 7.62
C ASP A 91 -15.15 16.00 7.73
N ALA A 92 -13.92 15.96 7.22
CA ALA A 92 -13.03 17.14 7.19
C ALA A 92 -13.60 18.31 6.36
N VAL A 93 -14.36 18.04 5.30
CA VAL A 93 -14.96 19.07 4.45
C VAL A 93 -16.18 19.73 5.11
N LYS A 94 -16.88 19.02 6.01
CA LYS A 94 -18.06 19.58 6.71
C LYS A 94 -17.70 20.61 7.77
N SER A 95 -16.51 20.52 8.37
CA SER A 95 -16.08 21.47 9.41
C SER A 95 -15.71 22.85 8.86
N GLU A 96 -15.20 22.95 7.63
CA GLU A 96 -14.84 24.26 7.06
C GLU A 96 -16.09 25.09 6.71
N LEU A 97 -17.16 24.48 6.21
CA LEU A 97 -18.38 25.20 5.83
C LEU A 97 -19.16 25.79 7.02
N HIS A 98 -18.99 25.25 8.23
CA HIS A 98 -19.64 25.83 9.42
C HIS A 98 -18.94 27.08 9.95
N LEU A 99 -17.65 27.29 9.68
CA LEU A 99 -16.88 28.42 10.21
C LEU A 99 -17.01 29.70 9.36
N ILE A 100 -17.47 29.59 8.11
CA ILE A 100 -17.57 30.74 7.17
C ILE A 100 -18.92 31.47 7.27
N ASN A 101 -19.87 30.97 8.08
CA ASN A 101 -21.24 31.50 8.15
C ASN A 101 -21.56 32.33 9.39
N GLU A 102 -20.57 32.80 10.15
CA GLU A 102 -20.80 33.84 11.17
C GLU A 102 -20.37 35.22 10.66
N PRO A 103 -21.27 35.97 9.98
CA PRO A 103 -21.06 37.40 9.83
C PRO A 103 -21.20 38.04 11.23
N ARG A 104 -20.07 38.52 11.78
CA ARG A 104 -20.09 39.40 12.95
C ARG A 104 -20.89 40.66 12.59
N PRO A 105 -22.00 40.99 13.29
CA PRO A 105 -22.64 42.28 13.10
C PRO A 105 -21.69 43.35 13.67
N SER A 106 -21.16 44.19 12.79
CA SER A 106 -20.52 45.45 13.17
C SER A 106 -21.60 46.39 13.70
N ILE A 107 -21.76 46.43 15.02
CA ILE A 107 -22.50 47.48 15.71
C ILE A 107 -21.51 48.53 16.20
N ASN A 108 -21.41 49.61 15.41
CA ASN A 108 -20.92 50.92 15.84
C ASN A 108 -21.98 51.55 16.75
N GLY A 109 -21.55 52.10 17.88
CA GLY A 109 -22.35 52.91 18.81
C GLY A 109 -21.49 53.40 19.96
#